data_AF-A0A839K3E9-F1
#
_entry.id   AF-A0A839K3E9-F1
#
_cell.length_a   1.000
_cell.length_b   1.000
_cell.length_c   1.000
_cell.angle_alpha   90.00
_cell.angle_beta   90.00
_cell.angle_gamma   90.00
#
_symmetry.space_group_name_H-M   'P 1'
#
loop_
_entity.id
_entity.type
_entity.pdbx_description
1 polymer ?
#
loop_
_entity_poly.entity_id
_entity_poly.type
_entity_poly.pdbx_seq_one_letter_code
_entity_poly.pdbx_strand_id
1 'polypeptide(L)'
;MKRIKKLIFIAIVSISLLPLSPISLPTQNTPVTVEASTKKSTTVYVTRTGKKYHKKKCGNGKYYKSTLKEAKKAGLTACKKCYK
;
A
#
# COMPACT_ATOMS: atom_id res chain seq x y z
N MET A 1 9.25 -27.25 38.39
CA MET A 1 9.14 -26.57 37.08
C MET A 1 9.94 -25.28 37.08
N LYS A 2 11.09 -25.21 36.39
CA LYS A 2 11.57 -23.98 35.71
C LYS A 2 12.86 -24.32 34.94
N ARG A 3 12.75 -24.18 33.63
CA ARG A 3 13.54 -24.91 32.62
C ARG A 3 14.98 -24.38 32.51
N ILE A 4 15.94 -25.26 32.83
CA ILE A 4 17.15 -25.61 32.05
C ILE A 4 17.45 -24.57 30.95
N LYS A 5 18.31 -23.56 31.19
CA LYS A 5 19.78 -23.62 31.21
C LYS A 5 20.38 -24.44 30.03
N LYS A 6 20.51 -23.76 28.88
CA LYS A 6 21.73 -23.68 28.04
C LYS A 6 22.76 -24.82 28.24
N LEU A 7 22.87 -25.74 27.27
CA LEU A 7 24.00 -26.66 26.96
C LEU A 7 23.65 -27.29 25.58
N ILE A 8 24.27 -26.89 24.46
CA ILE A 8 25.55 -27.38 23.90
C ILE A 8 25.50 -28.90 23.61
N PHE A 9 26.07 -29.33 22.47
CA PHE A 9 26.03 -30.66 21.83
C PHE A 9 24.78 -30.85 20.96
N ILE A 10 24.86 -30.93 19.63
CA ILE A 10 25.57 -31.94 18.85
C ILE A 10 26.02 -31.31 17.52
N ALA A 11 27.27 -31.56 17.18
CA ALA A 11 27.86 -31.24 15.90
C ALA A 11 27.73 -32.46 14.95
N ILE A 12 27.79 -32.17 13.64
CA ILE A 12 28.25 -33.06 12.56
C ILE A 12 27.18 -33.96 11.91
N VAL A 13 27.32 -34.05 10.58
CA VAL A 13 26.62 -34.90 9.61
C VAL A 13 25.31 -34.34 9.07
N SER A 14 25.42 -33.56 7.98
CA SER A 14 24.78 -33.87 6.69
C SER A 14 24.85 -32.64 5.80
N ILE A 15 26.00 -32.44 5.15
CA ILE A 15 26.07 -31.71 3.89
C ILE A 15 25.31 -32.57 2.87
N SER A 16 23.97 -32.46 2.91
CA SER A 16 23.09 -32.99 1.87
C SER A 16 23.22 -32.06 0.68
N LEU A 17 24.05 -32.52 -0.25
CA LEU A 17 24.05 -32.22 -1.68
C LEU A 17 22.71 -31.64 -2.17
N LEU A 18 22.61 -30.30 -2.22
CA LEU A 18 21.48 -29.64 -2.86
C LEU A 18 21.70 -29.70 -4.37
N PRO A 19 20.83 -30.35 -5.16
CA PRO A 19 20.88 -30.23 -6.60
C PRO A 19 20.61 -28.77 -6.97
N LEU A 20 21.50 -28.16 -7.76
CA LEU A 20 21.19 -26.94 -8.51
C LEU A 20 20.12 -27.31 -9.54
N SER A 21 18.86 -27.27 -9.14
CA SER A 21 17.76 -27.25 -10.09
C SER A 21 17.84 -25.93 -10.87
N PRO A 22 17.64 -25.96 -12.21
CA PRO A 22 17.50 -24.74 -12.96
C PRO A 22 16.25 -24.02 -12.43
N ILE A 23 16.46 -22.79 -11.97
CA ILE A 23 15.39 -21.87 -11.64
C ILE A 23 14.65 -21.63 -12.95
N SER A 24 13.53 -22.32 -13.15
CA SER A 24 12.53 -21.92 -14.14
C SER A 24 12.10 -20.52 -13.74
N LEU A 25 12.58 -19.49 -14.44
CA LEU A 25 11.98 -18.17 -14.31
C LEU A 25 10.51 -18.34 -14.71
N PRO A 26 9.54 -18.08 -13.82
CA PRO A 26 8.20 -17.83 -14.30
C PRO A 26 8.33 -16.55 -15.11
N THR A 27 8.16 -16.66 -16.44
CA THR A 27 7.84 -15.49 -17.25
C THR A 27 6.64 -14.85 -16.59
N GLN A 28 6.82 -13.64 -16.05
CA GLN A 28 5.76 -12.89 -15.40
C GLN A 28 4.90 -12.29 -16.50
N ASN A 29 4.23 -13.14 -17.26
CA ASN A 29 3.01 -12.78 -17.98
C ASN A 29 1.89 -12.81 -16.93
N THR A 30 2.01 -11.94 -15.93
CA THR A 30 0.94 -11.70 -14.96
C THR A 30 -0.07 -10.81 -15.68
N PRO A 31 -1.28 -11.28 -16.03
CA PRO A 31 -2.39 -10.36 -16.09
C PRO A 31 -2.46 -9.74 -14.70
N VAL A 32 -2.13 -8.45 -14.60
CA VAL A 32 -2.38 -7.67 -13.40
C VAL A 32 -3.88 -7.73 -13.15
N THR A 33 -4.31 -8.72 -12.36
CA THR A 33 -5.62 -8.75 -11.75
C THR A 33 -5.65 -7.54 -10.82
N VAL A 34 -6.10 -6.42 -11.38
CA VAL A 34 -6.62 -5.31 -10.60
C VAL A 34 -7.80 -5.89 -9.84
N GLU A 35 -7.54 -6.35 -8.62
CA GLU A 35 -8.58 -6.56 -7.64
C GLU A 35 -9.29 -5.20 -7.49
N ALA A 36 -10.33 -5.01 -8.28
CA ALA A 36 -11.33 -3.97 -8.11
C ALA A 36 -12.09 -4.32 -6.84
N SER A 37 -11.41 -4.28 -5.71
CA SER A 37 -12.01 -4.13 -4.40
C SER A 37 -12.92 -2.92 -4.56
N THR A 38 -14.22 -3.17 -4.51
CA THR A 38 -15.32 -2.22 -4.63
C THR A 38 -15.31 -1.25 -3.44
N LYS A 39 -14.15 -0.64 -3.16
CA LYS A 39 -13.99 0.44 -2.20
C LYS A 39 -14.67 1.61 -2.86
N LYS A 40 -15.91 1.88 -2.45
CA LYS A 40 -16.71 3.03 -2.86
C LYS A 40 -15.80 4.25 -2.95
N SER A 41 -15.38 4.59 -4.16
CA SER A 41 -14.39 5.63 -4.38
C SER A 41 -15.12 6.95 -4.19
N THR A 42 -14.87 7.61 -3.07
CA THR A 42 -15.47 8.92 -2.83
C THR A 42 -14.78 9.94 -3.73
N THR A 43 -15.52 10.47 -4.69
CA THR A 43 -15.05 11.60 -5.51
C THR A 43 -15.00 12.86 -4.65
N VAL A 44 -13.87 13.55 -4.70
CA VAL A 44 -13.61 14.82 -4.03
C VAL A 44 -13.06 15.82 -5.04
N TYR A 45 -13.06 17.09 -4.66
CA TYR A 45 -12.49 18.17 -5.46
C TYR A 45 -11.16 18.62 -4.86
N VAL A 46 -10.13 18.73 -5.69
CA VAL A 46 -8.80 19.24 -5.33
C VAL A 46 -8.49 20.50 -6.15
N THR A 47 -7.65 21.38 -5.65
CA THR A 47 -7.22 22.59 -6.38
C THR A 47 -5.75 22.49 -6.78
N ARG A 48 -5.33 23.19 -7.85
CA ARG A 48 -3.97 23.09 -8.41
C ARG A 48 -2.86 23.34 -7.38
N THR A 49 -3.07 24.33 -6.50
CA THR A 49 -2.15 24.72 -5.41
C THR A 49 -2.58 24.13 -4.07
N GLY A 50 -3.64 23.32 -4.07
CA GLY A 50 -4.35 22.95 -2.85
C GLY A 50 -3.51 22.06 -1.96
N LYS A 51 -3.36 22.46 -0.70
CA LYS A 51 -2.98 21.56 0.41
C LYS A 51 -4.19 20.80 0.96
N LYS A 52 -5.36 20.95 0.32
CA LYS A 52 -6.66 20.53 0.85
C LYS A 52 -7.57 19.91 -0.22
N TYR A 53 -8.39 18.94 0.20
CA TYR A 53 -9.50 18.39 -0.59
C TYR A 53 -10.86 18.90 -0.10
N HIS A 54 -11.85 18.91 -0.99
CA HIS A 54 -13.14 19.55 -0.80
C HIS A 54 -14.30 18.62 -1.22
N LYS A 55 -15.45 18.72 -0.52
CA LYS A 55 -16.68 18.01 -0.90
C LYS A 55 -17.42 18.69 -2.07
N LYS A 56 -17.29 20.01 -2.17
CA LYS A 56 -17.91 20.89 -3.19
C LYS A 56 -16.96 22.02 -3.57
N LYS A 57 -17.26 22.76 -4.66
CA LYS A 57 -16.55 24.01 -4.96
C LYS A 57 -16.59 24.94 -3.73
N CYS A 58 -15.44 25.44 -3.31
CA CYS A 58 -15.27 26.14 -2.03
C CYS A 58 -14.44 27.43 -2.22
N GLY A 59 -15.07 28.47 -2.75
CA GLY A 59 -14.42 29.74 -3.09
C GLY A 59 -13.97 29.80 -4.57
N ASN A 60 -13.18 30.82 -4.89
CA ASN A 60 -12.85 31.19 -6.27
C ASN A 60 -11.56 30.48 -6.71
N GLY A 61 -11.70 29.32 -7.37
CA GLY A 61 -10.55 28.55 -7.84
C GLY A 61 -10.93 27.52 -8.89
N LYS A 62 -9.91 26.97 -9.57
CA LYS A 62 -10.07 25.82 -10.47
C LYS A 62 -10.00 24.54 -9.64
N TYR A 63 -11.01 23.69 -9.82
CA TYR A 63 -11.16 22.42 -9.10
C TYR A 63 -11.11 21.25 -10.06
N TYR A 64 -10.41 20.22 -9.65
CA TYR A 64 -10.25 18.97 -10.38
C TYR A 64 -10.89 17.85 -9.56
N LYS A 65 -11.62 16.96 -10.23
CA LYS A 65 -12.16 15.77 -9.57
C LYS A 65 -10.99 14.80 -9.30
N SER A 66 -10.94 14.27 -8.09
CA SER A 66 -10.00 13.23 -7.68
C SER A 66 -10.71 12.26 -6.72
N THR A 67 -10.06 11.18 -6.34
CA THR A 67 -10.60 10.28 -5.31
C THR A 67 -10.06 10.68 -3.94
N LEU A 68 -10.85 10.40 -2.89
CA LEU A 68 -10.43 10.67 -1.52
C LEU A 68 -9.17 9.87 -1.14
N LYS A 69 -8.98 8.69 -1.73
CA LYS A 69 -7.77 7.88 -1.56
C LYS A 69 -6.54 8.58 -2.14
N GLU A 70 -6.62 9.02 -3.39
CA GLU A 70 -5.52 9.74 -4.05
C GLU A 70 -5.22 11.07 -3.34
N ALA A 71 -6.25 11.81 -2.91
CA ALA A 71 -6.06 13.05 -2.17
C ALA A 71 -5.30 12.84 -0.86
N LYS A 72 -5.66 11.81 -0.08
CA LYS A 72 -4.95 11.45 1.15
C LYS A 72 -3.53 10.96 0.87
N LYS A 73 -3.33 10.15 -0.19
CA LYS A 73 -2.01 9.67 -0.62
C LYS A 73 -1.09 10.82 -1.03
N ALA A 74 -1.64 11.87 -1.64
CA ALA A 74 -0.93 13.10 -1.98
C ALA A 74 -0.67 14.03 -0.78
N GLY A 75 -1.04 13.65 0.45
CA GLY A 75 -0.82 14.46 1.65
C GLY A 75 -1.80 15.64 1.78
N LEU A 76 -2.93 15.62 1.07
CA LEU A 76 -3.94 16.67 1.17
C LEU A 76 -4.79 16.49 2.44
N THR A 77 -5.13 17.61 3.07
CA THR A 77 -5.96 17.65 4.28
C THR A 77 -7.40 18.04 3.98
N ALA A 78 -8.35 17.76 4.88
CA ALA A 78 -9.74 18.17 4.66
C ALA A 78 -9.88 19.71 4.71
N CYS A 79 -10.67 20.29 3.82
CA CYS A 79 -11.04 21.70 3.95
C CYS A 79 -11.96 21.91 5.15
N LYS A 80 -11.49 22.70 6.13
CA LYS A 80 -12.28 23.09 7.30
C LYS A 80 -13.66 23.65 6.94
N LYS A 81 -13.80 24.42 5.86
CA LYS A 81 -15.09 24.98 5.43
C LYS A 81 -16.05 23.94 4.82
N CYS A 82 -15.51 22.89 4.19
CA CYS A 82 -16.32 21.87 3.53
C CYS A 82 -16.71 20.71 4.46
N TYR A 83 -15.94 20.51 5.52
CA TYR A 83 -16.07 19.41 6.47
C TYR A 83 -16.16 19.93 7.92
N LYS A 84 -16.66 21.16 8.10
CA LYS A 84 -17.11 21.65 9.41
C LYS A 84 -18.46 21.02 9.75
#